data_AF-A0A5N4WFY1-F1
#
_entry.id   AF-A0A5N4WFY1-F1
#
_cell.length_a   1.000
_cell.length_b   1.000
_cell.length_c   1.000
_cell.angle_alpha   90.00
_cell.angle_beta   90.00
_cell.angle_gamma   90.00
#
_symmetry.space_group_name_H-M   'P 1'
#
loop_
_entity.id
_entity.type
_entity.pdbx_description
1 polymer ?
#
loop_
_entity_poly.entity_id
_entity_poly.type
_entity_poly.pdbx_seq_one_letter_code
_entity_poly.pdbx_strand_id
1 'polypeptide(L)'
;MNFSAKERVINNTFDEMIARWRVSGFYHPKLIEEQWMTNLEKLRNVEVFLNKIEGLKSDLFVSGPLFVRTKEGATLKNFEQPEKVFYPTQYAKDELMLSSVFGNLTYLAQFEIYSVNELSPRIGLFFDKNDANFRELRKLNNSYVLVSPDERNMNLKLRMFYKRVEQAEGRKLDTMPELHTEVIEFLNKKVSTYKEKLAAVRHTQNLDSSFQEKKRKFDKYFIDLLCTYKKLYLFSLNFFIKGPSDGKFNFAEIKKDFFNSFRSNSNLKSIVGYMGTWEYDGKNDFYFRVVFFVEDKLAEEQLSIVHTMIHSWESFNFTRRTKKYSHLFFTAEMSNISESKKSLRVPICRIGKNNNQLISDFSDRVINYITLSEKFFFPAELQIFIFEHLPEDKKKKSERGIYRIENLQYSFSRSFRGHLKKPLN
;
A
#
# COMPACT_ATOMS: atom_id res chain seq x y z
N MET A 1 15.33 -8.15 10.09
CA MET A 1 15.56 -7.08 9.10
C MET A 1 15.87 -5.81 9.87
N ASN A 2 16.97 -5.13 9.57
CA ASN A 2 17.35 -3.89 10.26
C ASN A 2 16.43 -2.73 9.82
N PHE A 3 16.51 -1.61 10.55
CA PHE A 3 15.65 -0.44 10.35
C PHE A 3 15.70 0.11 8.91
N SER A 4 16.91 0.26 8.35
CA SER A 4 17.12 0.80 7.00
C SER A 4 16.56 -0.10 5.89
N ALA A 5 16.66 -1.42 6.04
CA ALA A 5 16.07 -2.35 5.07
C ALA A 5 14.53 -2.31 5.09
N LYS A 6 13.90 -2.14 6.26
CA LYS A 6 12.44 -1.96 6.34
C LYS A 6 12.00 -0.67 5.66
N GLU A 7 12.70 0.43 5.93
CA GLU A 7 12.42 1.74 5.31
C GLU A 7 12.56 1.67 3.79
N ARG A 8 13.61 1.01 3.29
CA ARG A 8 13.79 0.79 1.84
C ARG A 8 12.60 0.03 1.23
N VAL A 9 12.11 -1.01 1.89
CA VAL A 9 10.93 -1.76 1.43
C VAL A 9 9.69 -0.89 1.40
N ILE A 10 9.45 -0.06 2.44
CA ILE A 10 8.33 0.90 2.48
C ILE A 10 8.43 1.83 1.28
N ASN A 11 9.56 2.52 1.10
CA ASN A 11 9.74 3.50 0.03
C ASN A 11 9.60 2.88 -1.36
N ASN A 12 10.24 1.74 -1.61
CA ASN A 12 10.15 1.07 -2.90
C ASN A 12 8.71 0.60 -3.23
N THR A 13 7.95 0.15 -2.23
CA THR A 13 6.56 -0.25 -2.42
C THR A 13 5.69 0.96 -2.75
N PHE A 14 5.79 2.04 -1.97
CA PHE A 14 5.04 3.27 -2.21
C PHE A 14 5.40 3.95 -3.53
N ASP A 15 6.65 3.89 -3.98
CA ASP A 15 7.05 4.46 -5.28
C ASP A 15 6.27 3.79 -6.41
N GLU A 16 6.19 2.45 -6.41
CA GLU A 16 5.44 1.71 -7.41
C GLU A 16 3.94 1.97 -7.27
N MET A 17 3.40 2.01 -6.04
CA MET A 17 1.99 2.33 -5.81
C MET A 17 1.62 3.71 -6.37
N ILE A 18 2.41 4.75 -6.09
CA ILE A 18 2.18 6.11 -6.59
C ILE A 18 2.28 6.16 -8.11
N ALA A 19 3.31 5.53 -8.68
CA ALA A 19 3.50 5.54 -10.13
C ALA A 19 2.34 4.82 -10.85
N ARG A 20 1.90 3.66 -10.32
CA ARG A 20 0.72 2.93 -10.80
C ARG A 20 -0.54 3.77 -10.67
N TRP A 21 -0.72 4.42 -9.52
CA TRP A 21 -1.87 5.27 -9.25
C TRP A 21 -2.07 6.34 -10.31
N ARG A 22 -0.99 7.02 -10.68
CA ARG A 22 -1.00 8.09 -11.69
C ARG A 22 -1.41 7.58 -13.07
N VAL A 23 -1.20 6.29 -13.36
CA VAL A 23 -1.56 5.67 -14.65
C VAL A 23 -2.98 5.12 -14.61
N SER A 24 -3.34 4.38 -13.57
CA SER A 24 -4.63 3.67 -13.47
C SER A 24 -5.79 4.57 -13.03
N GLY A 25 -5.52 5.65 -12.30
CA GLY A 25 -6.56 6.53 -11.78
C GLY A 25 -7.48 5.81 -10.79
N PHE A 26 -7.12 5.83 -9.51
CA PHE A 26 -8.04 5.46 -8.44
C PHE A 26 -8.70 6.74 -7.91
N TYR A 27 -9.99 6.63 -7.55
CA TYR A 27 -10.93 7.72 -7.22
C TYR A 27 -11.65 8.41 -8.38
N HIS A 28 -12.87 8.84 -8.05
CA HIS A 28 -13.71 9.69 -8.89
C HIS A 28 -13.02 11.03 -9.22
N PRO A 29 -13.06 11.54 -10.47
CA PRO A 29 -12.36 12.76 -10.88
C PRO A 29 -12.58 13.98 -9.98
N LYS A 30 -13.82 14.23 -9.55
CA LYS A 30 -14.13 15.31 -8.58
C LYS A 30 -13.35 15.24 -7.26
N LEU A 31 -13.09 14.03 -6.74
CA LEU A 31 -12.28 13.88 -5.52
C LEU A 31 -10.80 14.19 -5.78
N ILE A 32 -10.34 13.97 -7.01
CA ILE A 32 -9.00 14.32 -7.48
C ILE A 32 -8.86 15.84 -7.58
N GLU A 33 -9.83 16.49 -8.23
CA GLU A 33 -9.90 17.96 -8.40
C GLU A 33 -9.88 18.70 -7.06
N GLU A 34 -10.69 18.25 -6.11
CA GLU A 34 -10.78 18.82 -4.76
C GLU A 34 -9.58 18.46 -3.86
N GLN A 35 -8.65 17.62 -4.35
CA GLN A 35 -7.51 17.08 -3.58
C GLN A 35 -7.93 16.33 -2.30
N TRP A 36 -9.12 15.70 -2.32
CA TRP A 36 -9.66 14.95 -1.17
C TRP A 36 -9.26 13.46 -1.17
N MET A 37 -8.33 13.09 -2.05
CA MET A 37 -7.75 11.75 -2.11
C MET A 37 -6.81 11.48 -0.94
N THR A 38 -6.67 10.21 -0.58
CA THR A 38 -5.62 9.78 0.34
C THR A 38 -4.23 10.03 -0.29
N ASN A 39 -3.47 10.97 0.28
CA ASN A 39 -2.14 11.30 -0.20
C ASN A 39 -1.16 10.16 0.14
N LEU A 40 -0.80 9.35 -0.86
CA LEU A 40 0.13 8.23 -0.71
C LEU A 40 1.53 8.65 -0.26
N GLU A 41 2.01 9.85 -0.62
CA GLU A 41 3.31 10.36 -0.14
C GLU A 41 3.24 10.65 1.36
N LYS A 42 2.11 11.19 1.81
CA LYS A 42 1.86 11.39 3.23
C LYS A 42 1.79 10.07 4.00
N LEU A 43 1.04 9.09 3.48
CA LEU A 43 0.99 7.76 4.10
C LEU A 43 2.35 7.09 4.19
N ARG A 44 3.18 7.23 3.14
CA ARG A 44 4.58 6.78 3.15
C ARG A 44 5.34 7.40 4.31
N ASN A 45 5.27 8.72 4.46
CA ASN A 45 5.99 9.42 5.53
C ASN A 45 5.54 8.97 6.92
N VAL A 46 4.23 8.75 7.11
CA VAL A 46 3.70 8.17 8.36
C VAL A 46 4.25 6.76 8.58
N GLU A 47 4.21 5.86 7.60
CA GLU A 47 4.77 4.49 7.74
C GLU A 47 6.25 4.47 8.09
N VAL A 48 7.05 5.35 7.45
CA VAL A 48 8.47 5.52 7.75
C VAL A 48 8.64 6.05 9.18
N PHE A 49 7.78 6.97 9.63
CA PHE A 49 7.82 7.51 10.98
C PHE A 49 7.54 6.42 12.00
N LEU A 50 6.48 5.65 11.79
CA LEU A 50 6.14 4.50 12.63
C LEU A 50 7.31 3.50 12.69
N ASN A 51 7.95 3.22 11.56
CA ASN A 51 9.15 2.36 11.52
C ASN A 51 10.29 2.94 12.37
N LYS A 52 10.48 4.27 12.37
CA LYS A 52 11.51 4.97 13.16
C LYS A 52 11.22 4.87 14.65
N ILE A 53 10.00 5.18 15.06
CA ILE A 53 9.63 5.22 16.47
C ILE A 53 9.52 3.84 17.10
N GLU A 54 9.30 2.77 16.34
CA GLU A 54 9.38 1.40 16.86
C GLU A 54 10.77 1.04 17.41
N GLY A 55 11.84 1.65 16.87
CA GLY A 55 13.21 1.44 17.32
C GLY A 55 13.65 2.36 18.45
N LEU A 56 12.81 3.33 18.84
CA LEU A 56 13.14 4.29 19.89
C LEU A 56 13.23 3.60 21.26
N LYS A 57 14.40 3.72 21.90
CA LYS A 57 14.61 3.33 23.30
C LYS A 57 14.19 4.39 24.32
N SER A 58 13.94 5.62 23.85
CA SER A 58 13.55 6.77 24.65
C SER A 58 12.27 7.40 24.11
N ASP A 59 11.79 8.41 24.83
CA ASP A 59 10.74 9.32 24.34
C ASP A 59 11.19 10.14 23.13
N LEU A 60 10.22 10.71 22.42
CA LEU A 60 10.45 11.58 21.26
C LEU A 60 11.20 12.85 21.68
N PHE A 61 10.85 13.39 22.85
CA PHE A 61 11.54 14.47 23.54
C PHE A 61 11.97 14.01 24.92
N VAL A 62 13.24 14.23 25.28
CA VAL A 62 13.79 13.85 26.58
C VAL A 62 13.86 15.08 27.47
N SER A 63 13.35 14.98 28.70
CA SER A 63 13.46 16.08 29.65
C SER A 63 14.80 16.05 30.41
N GLY A 64 15.37 17.22 30.62
CA GLY A 64 16.51 17.43 31.51
C GLY A 64 16.39 18.76 32.24
N PRO A 65 17.22 18.98 33.27
CA PRO A 65 17.23 20.26 33.95
C PRO A 65 17.83 21.37 33.07
N LEU A 66 17.36 22.60 33.25
CA LEU A 66 17.93 23.78 32.61
C LEU A 66 19.24 24.19 33.29
N PHE A 67 20.31 24.30 32.50
CA PHE A 67 21.59 24.84 32.95
C PHE A 67 21.79 26.26 32.39
N VAL A 68 22.28 27.17 33.22
CA VAL A 68 22.68 28.53 32.84
C VAL A 68 24.20 28.61 32.86
N ARG A 69 24.79 29.26 31.86
CA ARG A 69 26.25 29.46 31.80
C ARG A 69 26.61 30.71 32.60
N THR A 70 27.33 30.53 33.69
CA THR A 70 27.87 31.62 34.52
C THR A 70 29.37 31.77 34.25
N LYS A 71 30.01 32.79 34.85
CA LYS A 71 31.47 32.99 34.78
C LYS A 71 32.26 31.82 35.40
N GLU A 72 31.62 31.00 36.23
CA GLU A 72 32.22 29.90 36.99
C GLU A 72 31.97 28.52 36.36
N GLY A 73 31.13 28.42 35.32
CA GLY A 73 30.78 27.17 34.67
C GLY A 73 29.30 27.07 34.29
N ALA A 74 28.79 25.86 34.10
CA ALA A 74 27.36 25.61 33.92
C ALA A 74 26.71 25.31 35.28
N THR A 75 25.72 26.11 35.70
CA THR A 75 24.98 25.92 36.95
C THR A 75 23.51 25.65 36.69
N LEU A 76 22.84 24.94 37.60
CA LEU A 76 21.40 24.66 37.51
C LEU A 76 20.59 25.95 37.69
N LYS A 77 19.59 26.16 36.85
CA LYS A 77 18.60 27.23 37.05
C LYS A 77 17.58 26.77 38.09
N ASN A 78 17.48 27.50 39.21
CA ASN A 78 16.66 27.18 40.39
C ASN A 78 16.99 25.82 41.02
N PHE A 79 17.75 25.83 42.12
CA PHE A 79 18.18 24.60 42.81
C PHE A 79 17.04 23.86 43.53
N GLU A 80 16.00 24.56 43.98
CA GLU A 80 14.88 23.95 44.73
C GLU A 80 13.85 23.27 43.81
N GLN A 81 13.62 23.83 42.62
CA GLN A 81 12.77 23.25 41.57
C GLN A 81 13.43 23.54 40.21
N PRO A 82 14.27 22.62 39.72
CA PRO A 82 14.95 22.81 38.44
C PRO A 82 13.92 22.98 37.33
N GLU A 83 14.05 24.06 36.57
CA GLU A 83 13.18 24.28 35.41
C GLU A 83 13.42 23.14 34.39
N LYS A 84 12.35 22.45 34.01
CA LYS A 84 12.39 21.28 33.11
C LYS A 84 12.47 21.76 31.66
N VAL A 85 13.50 21.36 30.94
CA VAL A 85 13.69 21.63 29.51
C VAL A 85 13.59 20.34 28.74
N PHE A 86 12.98 20.40 27.56
CA PHE A 86 12.87 19.25 26.68
C PHE A 86 13.85 19.37 25.52
N TYR A 87 14.55 18.27 25.26
CA TYR A 87 15.51 18.14 24.17
C TYR A 87 14.92 17.19 23.12
N PRO A 88 14.75 17.63 21.86
CA PRO A 88 14.26 16.77 20.80
C PRO A 88 15.31 15.71 20.44
N THR A 89 14.88 14.44 20.35
CA THR A 89 15.72 13.38 19.77
C THR A 89 15.92 13.60 18.26
N GLN A 90 16.85 12.88 17.63
CA GLN A 90 17.04 12.95 16.17
C GLN A 90 15.73 12.70 15.38
N TYR A 91 14.84 11.85 15.92
CA TYR A 91 13.56 11.54 15.31
C TYR A 91 12.55 12.70 15.41
N ALA A 92 12.62 13.49 16.48
CA ALA A 92 11.80 14.68 16.67
C ALA A 92 12.31 15.88 15.85
N LYS A 93 13.55 15.84 15.38
CA LYS A 93 14.15 16.90 14.55
C LYS A 93 13.79 16.76 13.06
N ASP A 94 13.15 15.67 12.66
CA ASP A 94 12.75 15.40 11.28
C ASP A 94 11.41 16.11 10.98
N GLU A 95 11.51 17.36 10.54
CA GLU A 95 10.37 18.28 10.34
C GLU A 95 9.34 17.73 9.32
N LEU A 96 9.83 17.17 8.22
CA LEU A 96 9.01 16.51 7.18
C LEU A 96 8.17 15.36 7.75
N MET A 97 8.68 14.68 8.77
CA MET A 97 8.00 13.55 9.40
C MET A 97 6.93 14.01 10.37
N LEU A 98 7.21 15.05 11.18
CA LEU A 98 6.21 15.61 12.09
C LEU A 98 5.07 16.28 11.32
N SER A 99 5.36 17.07 10.28
CA SER A 99 4.31 17.67 9.45
C SER A 99 3.41 16.62 8.79
N SER A 100 3.98 15.49 8.36
CA SER A 100 3.24 14.38 7.75
C SER A 100 2.37 13.61 8.74
N VAL A 101 2.85 13.38 9.97
CA VAL A 101 2.07 12.67 11.00
C VAL A 101 0.92 13.52 11.51
N PHE A 102 1.16 14.81 11.64
CA PHE A 102 0.22 15.68 12.32
C PHE A 102 -0.75 16.33 11.30
N GLY A 103 -0.39 16.63 10.05
CA GLY A 103 -1.33 17.32 9.14
C GLY A 103 -2.63 16.52 8.86
N ASN A 104 -3.59 17.12 8.17
CA ASN A 104 -4.88 16.47 7.82
C ASN A 104 -4.72 15.15 7.03
N LEU A 105 -5.30 14.06 7.51
CA LEU A 105 -5.30 12.73 6.89
C LEU A 105 -6.74 12.29 6.62
N THR A 106 -7.04 11.96 5.37
CA THR A 106 -8.33 11.37 4.94
C THR A 106 -8.14 9.85 4.84
N TYR A 107 -9.06 9.04 5.37
CA TYR A 107 -8.78 7.59 5.46
C TYR A 107 -9.94 6.62 5.74
N LEU A 108 -10.96 7.06 6.46
CA LEU A 108 -12.22 6.33 6.58
C LEU A 108 -13.18 6.99 5.62
N ALA A 109 -13.72 6.20 4.69
CA ALA A 109 -14.64 6.72 3.71
C ALA A 109 -15.98 5.96 3.80
N GLN A 110 -17.05 6.73 3.85
CA GLN A 110 -18.40 6.23 3.76
C GLN A 110 -18.97 6.60 2.39
N PHE A 111 -19.08 5.60 1.52
CA PHE A 111 -19.62 5.72 0.18
C PHE A 111 -21.02 5.10 0.14
N GLU A 112 -22.07 5.92 0.05
CA GLU A 112 -23.46 5.44 0.03
C GLU A 112 -23.78 4.57 1.26
N ILE A 113 -23.83 3.24 1.06
CA ILE A 113 -24.08 2.23 2.09
C ILE A 113 -22.82 1.45 2.50
N TYR A 114 -21.63 1.82 2.04
CA TYR A 114 -20.37 1.14 2.35
C TYR A 114 -19.50 1.97 3.29
N SER A 115 -18.95 1.33 4.31
CA SER A 115 -17.89 1.87 5.15
C SER A 115 -16.59 1.11 4.88
N VAL A 116 -15.57 1.83 4.41
CA VAL A 116 -14.24 1.29 4.05
C VAL A 116 -13.14 1.96 4.86
N ASN A 117 -12.06 1.21 5.10
CA ASN A 117 -10.83 1.73 5.70
C ASN A 117 -9.66 1.43 4.77
N GLU A 118 -8.96 2.46 4.32
CA GLU A 118 -7.88 2.32 3.34
C GLU A 118 -6.49 2.21 3.98
N LEU A 119 -6.38 2.41 5.30
CA LEU A 119 -5.09 2.47 5.99
C LEU A 119 -4.51 1.12 6.35
N SER A 120 -3.19 1.12 6.47
CA SER A 120 -2.48 0.04 7.14
C SER A 120 -2.96 -0.15 8.59
N PRO A 121 -2.86 -1.39 9.12
CA PRO A 121 -3.12 -1.65 10.53
C PRO A 121 -2.25 -0.83 11.48
N ARG A 122 -0.99 -0.55 11.12
CA ARG A 122 -0.04 0.20 11.97
C ARG A 122 -0.49 1.64 12.13
N ILE A 123 -0.91 2.28 11.04
CA ILE A 123 -1.42 3.64 11.08
C ILE A 123 -2.72 3.67 11.90
N GLY A 124 -3.62 2.70 11.69
CA GLY A 124 -4.85 2.57 12.48
C GLY A 124 -4.63 2.41 14.00
N LEU A 125 -3.50 1.82 14.43
CA LEU A 125 -3.16 1.74 15.86
C LEU A 125 -2.60 3.04 16.43
N PHE A 126 -1.86 3.79 15.61
CA PHE A 126 -1.21 5.05 16.02
C PHE A 126 -2.22 6.18 16.24
N PHE A 127 -3.36 6.08 15.59
CA PHE A 127 -4.31 7.15 15.43
C PHE A 127 -5.67 6.79 16.02
N ASP A 128 -6.25 7.72 16.78
CA ASP A 128 -7.61 7.59 17.29
C ASP A 128 -8.61 8.11 16.23
N LYS A 129 -9.78 7.47 16.13
CA LYS A 129 -10.89 7.94 15.27
C LYS A 129 -11.35 9.37 15.61
N ASN A 130 -11.05 9.82 16.82
CA ASN A 130 -11.37 11.15 17.31
C ASN A 130 -10.21 12.15 17.18
N ASP A 131 -9.04 11.75 16.65
CA ASP A 131 -7.94 12.71 16.46
C ASP A 131 -8.33 13.75 15.40
N ALA A 132 -8.18 15.04 15.70
CA ALA A 132 -8.70 16.11 14.83
C ALA A 132 -7.96 16.33 13.52
N ASN A 133 -6.81 15.69 13.34
CA ASN A 133 -6.17 15.64 12.03
C ASN A 133 -6.83 14.62 11.10
N PHE A 134 -7.86 13.90 11.56
CA PHE A 134 -8.63 13.04 10.70
C PHE A 134 -9.81 13.71 10.05
N ARG A 135 -10.05 13.29 8.81
CA ARG A 135 -11.24 13.65 8.06
C ARG A 135 -11.85 12.38 7.48
N GLU A 136 -13.15 12.24 7.71
CA GLU A 136 -13.95 11.18 7.12
C GLU A 136 -14.58 11.71 5.83
N LEU A 137 -14.40 11.00 4.72
CA LEU A 137 -15.05 11.34 3.46
C LEU A 137 -16.43 10.68 3.43
N ARG A 138 -17.51 11.48 3.33
CA ARG A 138 -18.88 10.97 3.25
C ARG A 138 -19.56 11.39 1.96
N LYS A 139 -20.32 10.49 1.34
CA LYS A 139 -21.28 10.85 0.28
C LYS A 139 -22.64 11.18 0.89
N LEU A 140 -23.08 12.43 0.80
CA LEU A 140 -24.37 12.95 1.27
C LEU A 140 -25.12 13.59 0.10
N ASN A 141 -26.38 13.19 -0.15
CA ASN A 141 -27.23 13.77 -1.20
C ASN A 141 -26.53 13.93 -2.56
N ASN A 142 -25.86 12.88 -3.05
CA ASN A 142 -25.06 12.86 -4.28
C ASN A 142 -23.84 13.81 -4.32
N SER A 143 -23.43 14.37 -3.18
CA SER A 143 -22.22 15.19 -3.03
C SER A 143 -21.24 14.55 -2.04
N TYR A 144 -19.95 14.82 -2.21
CA TYR A 144 -18.92 14.37 -1.27
C TYR A 144 -18.61 15.49 -0.28
N VAL A 145 -18.45 15.14 1.00
CA VAL A 145 -18.17 16.09 2.08
C VAL A 145 -17.13 15.51 3.03
N LEU A 146 -16.18 16.33 3.47
CA LEU A 146 -15.22 15.97 4.51
C LEU A 146 -15.80 16.35 5.87
N VAL A 147 -16.00 15.34 6.71
CA VAL A 147 -16.42 15.51 8.11
C VAL A 147 -15.19 15.38 9.00
N SER A 148 -14.89 16.42 9.76
CA SER A 148 -13.88 16.34 10.82
C SER A 148 -14.54 15.90 12.12
N PRO A 149 -13.86 15.13 12.99
CA PRO A 149 -14.34 14.88 14.34
C PRO A 149 -14.63 16.20 15.05
N ASP A 150 -15.78 16.30 15.69
CA ASP A 150 -16.13 17.44 16.51
C ASP A 150 -15.50 17.24 17.90
N GLU A 151 -14.66 18.19 18.37
CA GLU A 151 -14.67 18.65 19.78
C GLU A 151 -13.55 19.63 20.16
N ARG A 152 -13.82 20.38 21.22
CA ARG A 152 -13.14 21.60 21.69
C ARG A 152 -11.97 21.28 22.67
N ASN A 153 -11.10 22.29 22.85
CA ASN A 153 -9.96 22.41 23.78
C ASN A 153 -8.62 21.70 23.50
N MET A 154 -8.54 20.39 23.27
CA MET A 154 -7.23 19.76 22.93
C MET A 154 -6.72 20.18 21.55
N ASN A 155 -7.68 20.53 20.67
CA ASN A 155 -7.46 20.98 19.30
C ASN A 155 -6.81 22.35 19.18
N LEU A 156 -6.84 23.22 20.19
CA LEU A 156 -6.23 24.54 20.09
C LEU A 156 -4.70 24.46 20.17
N LYS A 157 -4.16 23.67 21.12
CA LYS A 157 -2.70 23.50 21.31
C LYS A 157 -2.06 22.75 20.14
N LEU A 158 -2.73 21.72 19.62
CA LEU A 158 -2.33 21.05 18.39
C LEU A 158 -2.49 21.95 17.16
N ARG A 159 -3.56 22.75 17.02
CA ARG A 159 -3.69 23.78 15.96
C ARG A 159 -2.60 24.84 16.03
N MET A 160 -2.17 25.25 17.22
CA MET A 160 -1.03 26.15 17.38
C MET A 160 0.28 25.49 16.98
N PHE A 161 0.47 24.21 17.33
CA PHE A 161 1.59 23.42 16.81
C PHE A 161 1.54 23.29 15.29
N TYR A 162 0.37 23.00 14.70
CA TYR A 162 0.14 22.94 13.25
C TYR A 162 0.51 24.24 12.56
N LYS A 163 -0.06 25.34 13.04
CA LYS A 163 0.23 26.67 12.51
C LYS A 163 1.72 26.99 12.58
N ARG A 164 2.41 26.57 13.65
CA ARG A 164 3.86 26.77 13.79
C ARG A 164 4.67 25.88 12.85
N VAL A 165 4.31 24.61 12.68
CA VAL A 165 4.97 23.70 11.72
C VAL A 165 4.73 24.15 10.27
N GLU A 166 3.53 24.61 9.94
CA GLU A 166 3.20 25.19 8.62
C GLU A 166 3.95 26.50 8.37
N GLN A 167 4.05 27.37 9.38
CA GLN A 167 4.85 28.61 9.30
C GLN A 167 6.35 28.36 9.30
N ALA A 168 6.79 27.15 9.65
CA ALA A 168 8.20 26.84 9.80
C ALA A 168 8.88 26.55 8.47
N GLU A 169 8.18 26.29 7.35
CA GLU A 169 8.74 25.90 6.04
C GLU A 169 10.26 26.16 5.88
N GLY A 170 11.08 25.18 6.31
CA GLY A 170 12.54 25.24 6.22
C GLY A 170 13.32 25.67 7.48
N ARG A 171 12.68 25.83 8.64
CA ARG A 171 13.31 26.15 9.94
C ARG A 171 13.38 24.92 10.84
N LYS A 172 14.57 24.58 11.31
CA LYS A 172 14.79 23.43 12.20
C LYS A 172 14.06 23.59 13.54
N LEU A 173 13.44 22.51 14.03
CA LEU A 173 12.70 22.48 15.31
C LEU A 173 13.51 22.93 16.55
N ASP A 174 14.84 22.82 16.50
CA ASP A 174 15.73 23.28 17.56
C ASP A 174 15.81 24.82 17.67
N THR A 175 15.26 25.55 16.69
CA THR A 175 15.13 27.02 16.68
C THR A 175 13.72 27.51 17.04
N MET A 176 12.82 26.62 17.48
CA MET A 176 11.45 26.96 17.90
C MET A 176 11.33 26.97 19.43
N PRO A 177 11.57 28.12 20.10
CA PRO A 177 11.69 28.20 21.57
C PRO A 177 10.38 27.97 22.36
N GLU A 178 9.25 27.70 21.71
CA GLU A 178 7.92 27.82 22.34
C GLU A 178 7.03 26.58 22.22
N LEU A 179 7.55 25.40 21.91
CA LEU A 179 6.75 24.17 22.02
C LEU A 179 6.34 23.98 23.49
N HIS A 180 5.08 24.32 23.81
CA HIS A 180 4.56 24.29 25.18
C HIS A 180 4.75 22.90 25.78
N THR A 181 5.22 22.80 27.02
CA THR A 181 5.50 21.53 27.72
C THR A 181 4.39 20.50 27.55
N GLU A 182 3.14 20.94 27.65
CA GLU A 182 1.97 20.06 27.49
C GLU A 182 1.84 19.44 26.10
N VAL A 183 2.27 20.14 25.04
CA VAL A 183 2.31 19.60 23.67
C VAL A 183 3.36 18.50 23.58
N ILE A 184 4.55 18.74 24.15
CA ILE A 184 5.63 17.75 24.17
C ILE A 184 5.20 16.48 24.93
N GLU A 185 4.61 16.66 26.11
CA GLU A 185 4.12 15.55 26.94
C GLU A 185 2.99 14.78 26.25
N PHE A 186 2.09 15.48 25.56
CA PHE A 186 1.07 14.84 24.71
C PHE A 186 1.70 13.98 23.60
N LEU A 187 2.69 14.51 22.88
CA LEU A 187 3.37 13.80 21.79
C LEU A 187 4.11 12.54 22.29
N ASN A 188 4.85 12.67 23.40
CA ASN A 188 5.49 11.52 24.05
C ASN A 188 4.46 10.47 24.47
N LYS A 189 3.35 10.90 25.10
CA LYS A 189 2.26 10.01 25.49
C LYS A 189 1.65 9.28 24.30
N LYS A 190 1.39 9.98 23.18
CA LYS A 190 0.85 9.36 21.95
C LYS A 190 1.78 8.27 21.42
N VAL A 191 3.08 8.55 21.36
CA VAL A 191 4.10 7.56 20.94
C VAL A 191 4.16 6.37 21.90
N SER A 192 4.12 6.60 23.22
CA SER A 192 4.10 5.51 24.22
C SER A 192 2.87 4.62 24.08
N THR A 193 1.68 5.22 24.02
CA THR A 193 0.41 4.49 23.85
C THR A 193 0.40 3.69 22.55
N TYR A 194 0.95 4.23 21.45
CA TYR A 194 1.09 3.46 20.22
C TYR A 194 2.00 2.23 20.41
N LYS A 195 3.16 2.38 21.04
CA LYS A 195 4.09 1.27 21.28
C LYS A 195 3.45 0.18 22.12
N GLU A 196 2.71 0.56 23.16
CA GLU A 196 1.95 -0.35 24.02
C GLU A 196 0.89 -1.13 23.21
N LYS A 197 0.06 -0.42 22.42
CA LYS A 197 -0.93 -1.03 21.53
C LYS A 197 -0.28 -2.00 20.53
N LEU A 198 0.80 -1.57 19.89
CA LEU A 198 1.53 -2.38 18.93
C LEU A 198 2.13 -3.65 19.57
N ALA A 199 2.69 -3.54 20.77
CA ALA A 199 3.21 -4.69 21.51
C ALA A 199 2.07 -5.68 21.82
N ALA A 200 0.94 -5.20 22.34
CA ALA A 200 -0.22 -6.03 22.65
C ALA A 200 -0.77 -6.74 21.41
N VAL A 201 -0.87 -6.04 20.27
CA VAL A 201 -1.34 -6.66 19.02
C VAL A 201 -0.30 -7.61 18.45
N ARG A 202 1.00 -7.33 18.50
CA ARG A 202 2.05 -8.27 18.07
C ARG A 202 2.02 -9.60 18.82
N HIS A 203 1.69 -9.56 20.11
CA HIS A 203 1.56 -10.77 20.93
C HIS A 203 0.33 -11.61 20.59
N THR A 204 -0.74 -11.00 20.07
CA THR A 204 -2.03 -11.65 19.81
C THR A 204 -2.33 -11.90 18.33
N GLN A 205 -1.73 -11.11 17.44
CA GLN A 205 -1.93 -11.12 15.99
C GLN A 205 -0.60 -10.87 15.29
N ASN A 206 -0.26 -11.72 14.33
CA ASN A 206 0.99 -11.61 13.61
C ASN A 206 0.87 -10.63 12.43
N LEU A 207 0.63 -9.34 12.75
CA LEU A 207 0.30 -8.26 11.80
C LEU A 207 1.24 -8.17 10.59
N ASP A 208 2.52 -8.47 10.79
CA ASP A 208 3.56 -8.32 9.76
C ASP A 208 4.01 -9.64 9.15
N SER A 209 3.85 -10.78 9.83
CA SER A 209 4.52 -12.01 9.40
C SER A 209 3.93 -12.58 8.12
N SER A 210 2.62 -12.51 7.93
CA SER A 210 1.94 -13.09 6.77
C SER A 210 2.35 -12.39 5.47
N PHE A 211 2.40 -11.06 5.46
CA PHE A 211 2.87 -10.27 4.32
C PHE A 211 4.35 -10.50 4.02
N GLN A 212 5.19 -10.56 5.07
CA GLN A 212 6.62 -10.83 4.90
C GLN A 212 6.89 -12.27 4.41
N GLU A 213 6.14 -13.24 4.91
CA GLU A 213 6.19 -14.63 4.46
C GLU A 213 5.74 -14.73 3.00
N LYS A 214 4.65 -14.06 2.64
CA LYS A 214 4.16 -13.96 1.26
C LYS A 214 5.27 -13.39 0.37
N LYS A 215 5.89 -12.27 0.72
CA LYS A 215 7.03 -11.70 -0.03
C LYS A 215 8.15 -12.72 -0.22
N ARG A 216 8.65 -13.32 0.86
CA ARG A 216 9.75 -14.32 0.81
C ARG A 216 9.41 -15.49 -0.12
N LYS A 217 8.17 -15.96 -0.09
CA LYS A 217 7.69 -17.03 -0.97
C LYS A 217 7.69 -16.63 -2.45
N PHE A 218 7.36 -15.38 -2.77
CA PHE A 218 7.43 -14.87 -4.15
C PHE A 218 8.87 -14.62 -4.60
N ASP A 219 9.73 -14.07 -3.73
CA ASP A 219 11.16 -13.91 -4.02
C ASP A 219 11.81 -15.26 -4.32
N LYS A 220 11.63 -16.23 -3.42
CA LYS A 220 12.15 -17.59 -3.60
C LYS A 220 11.67 -18.18 -4.92
N TYR A 221 10.37 -18.09 -5.21
CA TYR A 221 9.80 -18.59 -6.46
C TYR A 221 10.46 -17.98 -7.71
N PHE A 222 10.68 -16.66 -7.71
CA PHE A 222 11.34 -15.98 -8.82
C PHE A 222 12.82 -16.40 -8.97
N ILE A 223 13.54 -16.50 -7.85
CA ILE A 223 14.93 -16.95 -7.84
C ILE A 223 15.04 -18.40 -8.30
N ASP A 224 14.16 -19.29 -7.85
CA ASP A 224 14.13 -20.70 -8.25
C ASP A 224 13.93 -20.82 -9.78
N LEU A 225 13.02 -20.04 -10.37
CA LEU A 225 12.86 -19.98 -11.82
C LEU A 225 14.13 -19.49 -12.54
N LEU A 226 14.78 -18.44 -12.04
CA LEU A 226 16.03 -17.94 -12.64
C LEU A 226 17.17 -18.95 -12.52
N CYS A 227 17.27 -19.68 -11.43
CA CYS A 227 18.26 -20.73 -11.24
C CYS A 227 18.05 -21.88 -12.24
N THR A 228 16.81 -22.33 -12.42
CA THR A 228 16.46 -23.40 -13.34
C THR A 228 16.69 -23.02 -14.81
N TYR A 229 16.19 -21.86 -15.24
CA TYR A 229 16.21 -21.47 -16.65
C TYR A 229 17.41 -20.60 -17.04
N LYS A 230 18.23 -20.16 -16.07
CA LYS A 230 19.41 -19.29 -16.19
C LYS A 230 19.14 -17.88 -16.71
N LYS A 231 18.16 -17.71 -17.60
CA LYS A 231 17.71 -16.46 -18.18
C LYS A 231 16.23 -16.58 -18.51
N LEU A 232 15.48 -15.55 -18.17
CA LEU A 232 14.05 -15.48 -18.38
C LEU A 232 13.71 -14.26 -19.24
N TYR A 233 12.80 -14.48 -20.18
CA TYR A 233 12.03 -13.42 -20.81
C TYR A 233 10.77 -13.19 -19.99
N LEU A 234 10.51 -11.93 -19.66
CA LEU A 234 9.36 -11.49 -18.88
C LEU A 234 8.50 -10.58 -19.74
N PHE A 235 7.18 -10.71 -19.60
CA PHE A 235 6.23 -9.76 -20.15
C PHE A 235 5.07 -9.54 -19.19
N SER A 236 4.48 -8.35 -19.19
CA SER A 236 3.39 -7.96 -18.31
C SER A 236 2.12 -7.65 -19.11
N LEU A 237 1.00 -8.24 -18.68
CA LEU A 237 -0.32 -8.02 -19.27
C LEU A 237 -1.33 -7.63 -18.19
N ASN A 238 -2.22 -6.71 -18.53
CA ASN A 238 -3.46 -6.46 -17.79
C ASN A 238 -4.59 -7.23 -18.48
N PHE A 239 -5.39 -7.97 -17.71
CA PHE A 239 -6.52 -8.75 -18.19
C PHE A 239 -7.82 -8.17 -17.63
N PHE A 240 -8.59 -7.54 -18.51
CA PHE A 240 -9.86 -6.90 -18.18
C PHE A 240 -11.03 -7.82 -18.51
N ILE A 241 -12.09 -7.66 -17.72
CA ILE A 241 -13.37 -8.33 -17.93
C ILE A 241 -14.45 -7.25 -17.84
N LYS A 242 -15.26 -7.11 -18.89
CA LYS A 242 -16.44 -6.23 -18.92
C LYS A 242 -17.68 -7.09 -19.09
N GLY A 243 -18.80 -6.68 -18.51
CA GLY A 243 -20.05 -7.42 -18.61
C GLY A 243 -21.23 -6.51 -18.30
N PRO A 244 -22.48 -6.97 -18.53
CA PRO A 244 -23.65 -6.24 -18.11
C PRO A 244 -23.64 -6.08 -16.58
N SER A 245 -24.06 -4.90 -16.11
CA SER A 245 -23.95 -4.42 -14.73
C SER A 245 -24.73 -5.25 -13.69
N ASP A 246 -25.58 -6.16 -14.14
CA ASP A 246 -26.40 -7.05 -13.32
C ASP A 246 -25.76 -8.42 -13.06
N GLY A 247 -24.69 -8.77 -13.78
CA GLY A 247 -24.04 -10.08 -13.70
C GLY A 247 -23.05 -10.18 -12.55
N LYS A 248 -23.40 -10.94 -11.50
CA LYS A 248 -22.39 -11.41 -10.52
C LYS A 248 -21.60 -12.57 -11.14
N PHE A 249 -20.31 -12.38 -11.38
CA PHE A 249 -19.42 -13.46 -11.85
C PHE A 249 -18.20 -13.63 -10.96
N ASN A 250 -17.72 -14.87 -10.87
CA ASN A 250 -16.62 -15.24 -9.99
C ASN A 250 -15.28 -15.05 -10.71
N PHE A 251 -14.62 -13.92 -10.44
CA PHE A 251 -13.29 -13.58 -10.95
C PHE A 251 -12.23 -14.67 -10.71
N ALA A 252 -12.24 -15.30 -9.54
CA ALA A 252 -11.28 -16.36 -9.23
C ALA A 252 -11.51 -17.60 -10.10
N GLU A 253 -12.77 -17.91 -10.41
CA GLU A 253 -13.15 -19.02 -11.28
C GLU A 253 -12.78 -18.73 -12.75
N ILE A 254 -13.11 -17.55 -13.27
CA ILE A 254 -12.72 -17.15 -14.64
C ILE A 254 -11.20 -17.23 -14.81
N LYS A 255 -10.45 -16.66 -13.87
CA LYS A 255 -8.99 -16.71 -13.86
C LYS A 255 -8.49 -18.16 -13.85
N LYS A 256 -9.07 -19.01 -13.00
CA LYS A 256 -8.71 -20.43 -12.91
C LYS A 256 -8.98 -21.16 -14.22
N ASP A 257 -10.15 -20.97 -14.81
CA ASP A 257 -10.56 -21.63 -16.05
C ASP A 257 -9.69 -21.16 -17.22
N PHE A 258 -9.33 -19.87 -17.25
CA PHE A 258 -8.38 -19.32 -18.21
C PHE A 258 -6.98 -19.91 -18.07
N PHE A 259 -6.42 -19.93 -16.86
CA PHE A 259 -5.11 -20.55 -16.66
C PHE A 259 -5.10 -22.05 -16.96
N ASN A 260 -6.24 -22.73 -16.77
CA ASN A 260 -6.38 -24.14 -17.12
C ASN A 260 -6.47 -24.38 -18.64
N SER A 261 -7.08 -23.47 -19.40
CA SER A 261 -7.19 -23.61 -20.87
C SER A 261 -5.83 -23.50 -21.55
N PHE A 262 -4.85 -22.81 -20.94
CA PHE A 262 -3.49 -22.72 -21.47
C PHE A 262 -2.72 -24.02 -21.49
N ARG A 263 -3.02 -24.96 -20.59
CA ARG A 263 -2.23 -26.21 -20.50
C ARG A 263 -2.25 -27.02 -21.80
N SER A 264 -3.27 -26.83 -22.63
CA SER A 264 -3.41 -27.46 -23.94
C SER A 264 -2.78 -26.68 -25.11
N ASN A 265 -2.38 -25.41 -24.93
CA ASN A 265 -1.85 -24.58 -26.02
C ASN A 265 -0.33 -24.79 -26.18
N SER A 266 0.09 -25.37 -27.30
CA SER A 266 1.50 -25.64 -27.60
C SER A 266 2.36 -24.39 -27.66
N ASN A 267 1.83 -23.28 -28.15
CA ASN A 267 2.55 -22.02 -28.33
C ASN A 267 2.84 -21.32 -27.00
N LEU A 268 2.07 -21.66 -25.94
CA LEU A 268 2.24 -21.11 -24.60
C LEU A 268 3.06 -22.03 -23.68
N LYS A 269 3.53 -23.19 -24.19
CA LYS A 269 4.36 -24.14 -23.41
C LYS A 269 5.68 -23.54 -22.95
N SER A 270 6.21 -22.52 -23.62
CA SER A 270 7.45 -21.85 -23.23
C SER A 270 7.31 -21.00 -21.96
N ILE A 271 6.08 -20.70 -21.53
CA ILE A 271 5.81 -19.98 -20.30
C ILE A 271 5.95 -20.94 -19.12
N VAL A 272 6.93 -20.67 -18.27
CA VAL A 272 7.35 -21.55 -17.16
C VAL A 272 6.75 -21.15 -15.82
N GLY A 273 6.24 -19.93 -15.72
CA GLY A 273 5.60 -19.43 -14.52
C GLY A 273 4.94 -18.08 -14.71
N TYR A 274 4.23 -17.65 -13.68
CA TYR A 274 3.67 -16.30 -13.60
C TYR A 274 3.56 -15.82 -12.16
N MET A 275 3.47 -14.51 -11.98
CA MET A 275 3.00 -13.85 -10.78
C MET A 275 2.07 -12.71 -11.15
N GLY A 276 1.06 -12.45 -10.32
CA GLY A 276 0.10 -11.40 -10.61
C GLY A 276 -0.59 -10.88 -9.38
N THR A 277 -1.34 -9.80 -9.58
CA THR A 277 -2.15 -9.15 -8.57
C THR A 277 -3.45 -8.64 -9.17
N TRP A 278 -4.51 -8.66 -8.38
CA TRP A 278 -5.76 -7.97 -8.70
C TRP A 278 -5.61 -6.47 -8.47
N GLU A 279 -6.15 -5.66 -9.37
CA GLU A 279 -6.06 -4.20 -9.40
C GLU A 279 -7.41 -3.60 -9.83
N TYR A 280 -7.53 -2.29 -9.66
CA TYR A 280 -8.66 -1.47 -10.13
C TYR A 280 -8.08 -0.33 -10.95
N ASP A 281 -8.75 0.06 -12.02
CA ASP A 281 -8.50 1.32 -12.72
C ASP A 281 -9.85 2.01 -12.99
N GLY A 282 -9.87 3.34 -13.01
CA GLY A 282 -11.12 4.09 -13.15
C GLY A 282 -11.79 3.99 -14.52
N LYS A 283 -11.15 3.34 -15.51
CA LYS A 283 -11.63 3.22 -16.91
C LYS A 283 -12.22 1.84 -17.22
N ASN A 284 -11.66 0.79 -16.63
CA ASN A 284 -11.93 -0.61 -16.93
C ASN A 284 -12.33 -1.41 -15.67
N ASP A 285 -12.49 -0.72 -14.54
CA ASP A 285 -12.80 -1.29 -13.23
C ASP A 285 -11.76 -2.34 -12.80
N PHE A 286 -12.22 -3.50 -12.35
CA PHE A 286 -11.38 -4.52 -11.76
C PHE A 286 -10.75 -5.43 -12.81
N TYR A 287 -9.46 -5.64 -12.66
CA TYR A 287 -8.67 -6.44 -13.56
C TYR A 287 -7.60 -7.20 -12.79
N PHE A 288 -6.94 -8.15 -13.44
CA PHE A 288 -5.73 -8.74 -12.89
C PHE A 288 -4.56 -8.48 -13.81
N ARG A 289 -3.47 -8.04 -13.21
CA ARG A 289 -2.19 -7.85 -13.86
C ARG A 289 -1.31 -9.08 -13.62
N VAL A 290 -0.63 -9.54 -14.66
CA VAL A 290 0.25 -10.71 -14.59
C VAL A 290 1.57 -10.41 -15.26
N VAL A 291 2.66 -10.70 -14.55
CA VAL A 291 4.00 -10.84 -15.11
C VAL A 291 4.26 -12.32 -15.36
N PHE A 292 4.45 -12.66 -16.63
CA PHE A 292 4.78 -14.01 -17.07
C PHE A 292 6.29 -14.22 -17.13
N PHE A 293 6.72 -15.44 -16.84
CA PHE A 293 8.09 -15.91 -16.96
C PHE A 293 8.15 -16.95 -18.06
N VAL A 294 9.02 -16.72 -19.04
CA VAL A 294 9.20 -17.58 -20.20
C VAL A 294 10.67 -17.97 -20.30
N GLU A 295 10.92 -19.18 -20.77
CA GLU A 295 12.24 -19.58 -21.25
C GLU A 295 12.81 -18.53 -22.22
N ASP A 296 14.11 -18.29 -22.21
CA ASP A 296 14.73 -17.32 -23.13
C ASP A 296 14.52 -17.77 -24.59
N LYS A 297 13.96 -16.87 -25.41
CA LYS A 297 13.58 -17.11 -26.81
C LYS A 297 14.04 -15.96 -27.70
N LEU A 298 14.03 -16.17 -29.02
CA LEU A 298 14.23 -15.11 -30.00
C LEU A 298 13.12 -14.06 -29.93
N ALA A 299 13.38 -12.84 -30.40
CA ALA A 299 12.44 -11.72 -30.27
C ALA A 299 11.11 -11.95 -31.00
N GLU A 300 11.13 -12.59 -32.17
CA GLU A 300 9.92 -12.92 -32.94
C GLU A 300 9.03 -13.93 -32.20
N GLU A 301 9.63 -14.97 -31.63
CA GLU A 301 8.91 -15.95 -30.80
C GLU A 301 8.32 -15.30 -29.54
N GLN A 302 9.03 -14.36 -28.93
CA GLN A 302 8.56 -13.60 -27.77
C GLN A 302 7.27 -12.83 -28.07
N LEU A 303 7.24 -12.07 -29.17
CA LEU A 303 6.04 -11.36 -29.60
C LEU A 303 4.91 -12.33 -29.95
N SER A 304 5.20 -13.42 -30.65
CA SER A 304 4.21 -14.45 -30.96
C SER A 304 3.55 -15.03 -29.70
N ILE A 305 4.31 -15.23 -28.63
CA ILE A 305 3.78 -15.71 -27.33
C ILE A 305 2.84 -14.67 -26.73
N VAL A 306 3.22 -13.39 -26.73
CA VAL A 306 2.38 -12.30 -26.21
C VAL A 306 1.07 -12.18 -27.00
N HIS A 307 1.15 -12.16 -28.34
CA HIS A 307 -0.05 -12.12 -29.19
C HIS A 307 -0.95 -13.33 -28.99
N THR A 308 -0.38 -14.52 -28.85
CA THR A 308 -1.15 -15.75 -28.57
C THR A 308 -1.85 -15.65 -27.22
N MET A 309 -1.18 -15.09 -26.20
CA MET A 309 -1.74 -14.90 -24.87
C MET A 309 -2.93 -13.92 -24.87
N ILE A 310 -2.76 -12.78 -25.53
CA ILE A 310 -3.82 -11.77 -25.71
C ILE A 310 -5.00 -12.39 -26.46
N HIS A 311 -4.75 -13.00 -27.63
CA HIS A 311 -5.81 -13.60 -28.44
C HIS A 311 -6.57 -14.72 -27.68
N SER A 312 -5.87 -15.52 -26.88
CA SER A 312 -6.48 -16.56 -26.05
C SER A 312 -7.41 -16.00 -24.99
N TRP A 313 -7.09 -14.83 -24.43
CA TRP A 313 -7.96 -14.12 -23.49
C TRP A 313 -9.17 -13.51 -24.19
N GLU A 314 -8.93 -12.77 -25.27
CA GLU A 314 -9.98 -12.03 -25.98
C GLU A 314 -10.99 -12.97 -26.64
N SER A 315 -10.56 -14.20 -26.96
CA SER A 315 -11.43 -15.23 -27.50
C SER A 315 -11.97 -16.19 -26.43
N PHE A 316 -11.76 -15.89 -25.13
CA PHE A 316 -12.00 -16.85 -24.05
C PHE A 316 -13.46 -17.27 -23.95
N ASN A 317 -14.43 -16.41 -24.26
CA ASN A 317 -15.86 -16.70 -24.19
C ASN A 317 -16.43 -17.48 -25.39
N PHE A 318 -15.65 -17.69 -26.46
CA PHE A 318 -16.11 -18.39 -27.67
C PHE A 318 -15.88 -19.91 -27.63
N THR A 319 -15.22 -20.44 -26.60
CA THR A 319 -14.95 -21.89 -26.52
C THR A 319 -16.11 -22.66 -25.87
N ARG A 320 -16.33 -23.93 -26.28
CA ARG A 320 -17.39 -24.78 -25.72
C ARG A 320 -17.35 -24.90 -24.19
N ARG A 321 -16.16 -24.89 -23.57
CA ARG A 321 -15.98 -25.03 -22.11
C ARG A 321 -16.27 -23.75 -21.32
N THR A 322 -16.30 -22.61 -21.99
CA THR A 322 -16.38 -21.28 -21.38
C THR A 322 -17.63 -20.52 -21.83
N LYS A 323 -18.58 -21.20 -22.49
CA LYS A 323 -19.85 -20.63 -22.95
C LYS A 323 -20.66 -19.99 -21.81
N LYS A 324 -20.47 -20.42 -20.56
CA LYS A 324 -21.04 -19.76 -19.36
C LYS A 324 -20.62 -18.28 -19.21
N TYR A 325 -19.54 -17.86 -19.87
CA TYR A 325 -19.01 -16.50 -19.89
C TYR A 325 -19.36 -15.73 -21.17
N SER A 326 -20.28 -16.21 -22.01
CA SER A 326 -20.62 -15.58 -23.30
C SER A 326 -21.19 -14.16 -23.19
N HIS A 327 -21.68 -13.78 -22.01
CA HIS A 327 -22.19 -12.43 -21.71
C HIS A 327 -21.08 -11.45 -21.30
N LEU A 328 -19.84 -11.91 -21.15
CA LEU A 328 -18.69 -11.11 -20.77
C LEU A 328 -17.80 -10.82 -21.98
N PHE A 329 -17.16 -9.66 -21.95
CA PHE A 329 -16.16 -9.19 -22.90
C PHE A 329 -14.80 -9.25 -22.24
N PHE A 330 -13.83 -9.81 -22.95
CA PHE A 330 -12.47 -10.04 -22.46
C PHE A 330 -11.52 -9.20 -23.30
N THR A 331 -10.75 -8.33 -22.67
CA THR A 331 -9.70 -7.54 -23.34
C THR A 331 -8.40 -7.62 -22.57
N ALA A 332 -7.27 -7.61 -23.28
CA ALA A 332 -5.96 -7.58 -22.64
C ALA A 332 -5.06 -6.51 -23.27
N GLU A 333 -4.23 -5.90 -22.45
CA GLU A 333 -3.24 -4.94 -22.92
C GLU A 333 -1.88 -5.20 -22.28
N MET A 334 -0.81 -4.85 -22.99
CA MET A 334 0.52 -4.82 -22.38
C MET A 334 0.63 -3.66 -21.40
N SER A 335 1.23 -3.93 -20.25
CA SER A 335 1.54 -2.92 -19.24
C SER A 335 3.00 -2.99 -18.85
N ASN A 336 3.59 -1.92 -18.33
CA ASN A 336 4.99 -1.97 -17.90
C ASN A 336 5.16 -2.97 -16.75
N ILE A 337 6.33 -3.60 -16.66
CA ILE A 337 6.67 -4.49 -15.54
C ILE A 337 6.77 -3.69 -14.22
N SER A 338 7.26 -2.45 -14.26
CA SER A 338 7.20 -1.48 -13.17
C SER A 338 6.96 -0.08 -13.72
N GLU A 339 6.06 0.69 -13.12
CA GLU A 339 5.87 2.09 -13.51
C GLU A 339 6.91 3.01 -12.86
N SER A 340 7.43 2.66 -11.67
CA SER A 340 8.36 3.53 -10.94
C SER A 340 9.83 3.36 -11.32
N LYS A 341 10.25 2.18 -11.81
CA LYS A 341 11.66 1.88 -12.04
C LYS A 341 12.03 1.85 -13.52
N LYS A 342 12.92 2.76 -13.93
CA LYS A 342 13.37 2.93 -15.33
C LYS A 342 13.82 1.63 -16.01
N SER A 343 14.60 0.77 -15.34
CA SER A 343 15.09 -0.49 -15.91
C SER A 343 13.99 -1.53 -16.17
N LEU A 344 12.80 -1.33 -15.60
CA LEU A 344 11.64 -2.20 -15.70
C LEU A 344 10.39 -1.46 -16.23
N ARG A 345 10.53 -0.18 -16.63
CA ARG A 345 9.47 0.63 -17.24
C ARG A 345 9.35 0.32 -18.73
N VAL A 346 9.09 -0.95 -18.99
CA VAL A 346 8.91 -1.56 -20.29
C VAL A 346 7.93 -2.73 -20.12
N PRO A 347 7.12 -3.05 -21.13
CA PRO A 347 6.19 -4.18 -21.05
C PRO A 347 6.89 -5.54 -21.09
N ILE A 348 8.13 -5.55 -21.61
CA ILE A 348 8.94 -6.72 -21.88
C ILE A 348 10.35 -6.51 -21.34
N CYS A 349 10.90 -7.49 -20.62
CA CYS A 349 12.25 -7.43 -20.08
C CYS A 349 12.93 -8.80 -20.10
N ARG A 350 14.27 -8.84 -20.16
CA ARG A 350 15.05 -10.07 -20.02
C ARG A 350 15.90 -10.01 -18.75
N ILE A 351 15.79 -11.02 -17.90
CA ILE A 351 16.52 -11.10 -16.64
C ILE A 351 17.35 -12.38 -16.63
N GLY A 352 18.67 -12.24 -16.53
CA GLY A 352 19.60 -13.35 -16.35
C GLY A 352 19.91 -13.59 -14.87
N LYS A 353 20.21 -14.84 -14.50
CA LYS A 353 20.53 -15.24 -13.12
C LYS A 353 21.70 -14.49 -12.48
N ASN A 354 22.62 -13.98 -13.31
CA ASN A 354 23.80 -13.23 -12.86
C ASN A 354 23.56 -11.71 -12.83
N ASN A 355 22.39 -11.22 -13.25
CA ASN A 355 22.08 -9.79 -13.25
C ASN A 355 21.50 -9.36 -11.89
N ASN A 356 22.37 -9.30 -10.88
CA ASN A 356 21.98 -9.01 -9.49
C ASN A 356 21.22 -7.68 -9.36
N GLN A 357 21.58 -6.66 -10.15
CA GLN A 357 20.90 -5.37 -10.11
C GLN A 357 19.45 -5.48 -10.58
N LEU A 358 19.20 -6.13 -11.71
CA LEU A 358 17.86 -6.26 -12.28
C LEU A 358 16.99 -7.23 -11.47
N ILE A 359 17.60 -8.26 -10.86
CA ILE A 359 16.94 -9.15 -9.89
C ILE A 359 16.51 -8.36 -8.66
N SER A 360 17.39 -7.51 -8.11
CA SER A 360 17.08 -6.65 -6.97
C SER A 360 15.97 -5.66 -7.34
N ASP A 361 16.08 -5.00 -8.50
CA ASP A 361 15.06 -4.07 -8.99
C ASP A 361 13.69 -4.76 -9.12
N PHE A 362 13.67 -5.99 -9.62
CA PHE A 362 12.43 -6.77 -9.78
C PHE A 362 11.82 -7.13 -8.43
N SER A 363 12.62 -7.62 -7.47
CA SER A 363 12.14 -7.90 -6.11
C SER A 363 11.63 -6.63 -5.42
N ASP A 364 12.39 -5.54 -5.51
CA ASP A 364 12.12 -4.30 -4.81
C ASP A 364 10.89 -3.56 -5.36
N ARG A 365 10.59 -3.70 -6.65
CA ARG A 365 9.54 -2.92 -7.32
C ARG A 365 8.32 -3.76 -7.63
N VAL A 366 8.51 -4.94 -8.21
CA VAL A 366 7.42 -5.79 -8.68
C VAL A 366 6.91 -6.69 -7.56
N ILE A 367 7.79 -7.44 -6.91
CA ILE A 367 7.38 -8.38 -5.85
C ILE A 367 6.87 -7.63 -4.62
N ASN A 368 7.54 -6.56 -4.20
CA ASN A 368 7.04 -5.68 -3.14
C ASN A 368 5.63 -5.15 -3.44
N TYR A 369 5.40 -4.60 -4.63
CA TYR A 369 4.09 -4.09 -4.99
C TYR A 369 3.00 -5.17 -4.96
N ILE A 370 3.27 -6.33 -5.59
CA ILE A 370 2.34 -7.47 -5.62
C ILE A 370 2.02 -7.99 -4.21
N THR A 371 3.00 -8.02 -3.31
CA THR A 371 2.87 -8.74 -2.03
C THR A 371 2.64 -7.85 -0.83
N LEU A 372 2.97 -6.55 -0.88
CA LEU A 372 2.96 -5.63 0.26
C LEU A 372 2.08 -4.40 0.05
N SER A 373 1.59 -4.08 -1.15
CA SER A 373 0.79 -2.86 -1.37
C SER A 373 -0.41 -2.76 -0.43
N GLU A 374 -1.20 -3.83 -0.32
CA GLU A 374 -2.35 -3.92 0.60
C GLU A 374 -2.00 -3.79 2.08
N LYS A 375 -0.76 -4.12 2.45
CA LYS A 375 -0.30 -3.91 3.82
C LYS A 375 -0.33 -2.43 4.17
N PHE A 376 0.04 -1.58 3.21
CA PHE A 376 0.23 -0.15 3.41
C PHE A 376 -1.00 0.66 3.05
N PHE A 377 -1.69 0.30 1.97
CA PHE A 377 -2.87 1.01 1.50
C PHE A 377 -3.76 0.14 0.61
N PHE A 378 -5.08 0.27 0.77
CA PHE A 378 -6.07 -0.46 -0.03
C PHE A 378 -7.17 0.49 -0.56
N PRO A 379 -7.20 0.82 -1.87
CA PRO A 379 -8.16 1.80 -2.40
C PRO A 379 -9.62 1.42 -2.15
N ALA A 380 -10.45 2.41 -1.80
CA ALA A 380 -11.88 2.26 -1.53
C ALA A 380 -12.65 1.60 -2.66
N GLU A 381 -12.45 2.05 -3.91
CA GLU A 381 -13.15 1.51 -5.08
C GLU A 381 -12.85 0.03 -5.25
N LEU A 382 -11.59 -0.34 -5.08
CA LEU A 382 -11.17 -1.73 -5.18
C LEU A 382 -11.75 -2.58 -4.05
N GLN A 383 -11.83 -2.03 -2.82
CA GLN A 383 -12.48 -2.70 -1.69
C GLN A 383 -13.97 -2.93 -1.95
N ILE A 384 -14.70 -1.89 -2.36
CA ILE A 384 -16.13 -1.96 -2.67
C ILE A 384 -16.37 -2.93 -3.81
N PHE A 385 -15.59 -2.83 -4.90
CA PHE A 385 -15.72 -3.71 -6.04
C PHE A 385 -15.54 -5.18 -5.64
N ILE A 386 -14.46 -5.51 -4.92
CA ILE A 386 -14.24 -6.88 -4.43
C ILE A 386 -15.40 -7.33 -3.55
N PHE A 387 -15.83 -6.46 -2.63
CA PHE A 387 -16.91 -6.74 -1.70
C PHE A 387 -18.23 -7.05 -2.42
N GLU A 388 -18.62 -6.25 -3.41
CA GLU A 388 -19.86 -6.42 -4.18
C GLU A 388 -19.93 -7.76 -4.91
N HIS A 389 -18.76 -8.28 -5.31
CA HIS A 389 -18.62 -9.56 -6.00
C HIS A 389 -18.40 -10.76 -5.06
N LEU A 390 -18.39 -10.55 -3.73
CA LEU A 390 -18.39 -11.66 -2.77
C LEU A 390 -19.78 -12.32 -2.68
N PRO A 391 -19.83 -13.61 -2.29
CA PRO A 391 -21.06 -14.27 -1.89
C PRO A 391 -21.83 -13.50 -0.80
N GLU A 392 -23.16 -13.48 -0.86
CA GLU A 392 -24.01 -12.69 0.06
C GLU A 392 -23.83 -13.09 1.54
N ASP A 393 -23.58 -14.37 1.82
CA ASP A 393 -23.29 -14.88 3.17
C ASP A 393 -22.03 -14.29 3.80
N LYS A 394 -21.13 -13.71 2.99
CA LYS A 394 -19.93 -13.02 3.44
C LYS A 394 -20.14 -11.53 3.68
N LYS A 395 -21.28 -10.97 3.28
CA LYS A 395 -21.56 -9.54 3.40
C LYS A 395 -22.31 -9.25 4.70
N LYS A 396 -21.71 -8.42 5.56
CA LYS A 396 -22.31 -8.01 6.84
C LYS A 396 -22.81 -6.57 6.78
N LYS A 397 -24.04 -6.35 7.26
CA LYS A 397 -24.62 -5.02 7.48
C LYS A 397 -24.65 -4.69 8.96
N SER A 398 -24.45 -3.42 9.28
CA SER A 398 -24.82 -2.85 10.57
C SER A 398 -26.34 -2.75 10.71
N GLU A 399 -26.82 -2.51 11.92
CA GLU A 399 -28.24 -2.25 12.23
C GLU A 399 -28.81 -1.07 11.42
N ARG A 400 -27.96 -0.13 10.99
CA ARG A 400 -28.33 1.04 10.16
C ARG A 400 -28.32 0.74 8.66
N GLY A 401 -28.16 -0.52 8.25
CA GLY A 401 -28.13 -0.93 6.84
C GLY A 401 -26.81 -0.67 6.11
N ILE A 402 -25.79 -0.13 6.79
CA ILE A 402 -24.46 0.14 6.21
C ILE A 402 -23.64 -1.16 6.19
N TYR A 403 -23.15 -1.55 5.02
CA TYR A 403 -22.15 -2.60 4.84
C TYR A 403 -20.79 -2.14 5.38
N ARG A 404 -20.20 -2.94 6.27
CA ARG A 404 -18.86 -2.68 6.80
C ARG A 404 -17.84 -3.58 6.11
N ILE A 405 -16.92 -2.97 5.37
CA ILE A 405 -15.88 -3.69 4.65
C ILE A 405 -14.65 -3.75 5.55
N GLU A 406 -14.45 -4.90 6.21
CA GLU A 406 -13.32 -5.11 7.11
C GLU A 406 -12.54 -6.35 6.73
N ASN A 407 -11.23 -6.31 6.94
CA ASN A 407 -10.35 -7.48 6.80
C ASN A 407 -10.35 -8.11 5.39
N LEU A 408 -10.76 -7.38 4.35
CA LEU A 408 -10.69 -7.88 2.96
C LEU A 408 -9.25 -8.27 2.58
N GLN A 409 -8.26 -7.49 3.01
CA GLN A 409 -6.83 -7.77 2.83
C GLN A 409 -6.37 -9.12 3.43
N TYR A 410 -7.16 -9.72 4.33
CA TYR A 410 -6.89 -11.02 4.96
C TYR A 410 -7.79 -12.15 4.44
N SER A 411 -8.94 -11.82 3.85
CA SER A 411 -9.93 -12.80 3.40
C SER A 411 -9.94 -13.02 1.88
N PHE A 412 -9.43 -12.07 1.10
CA PHE A 412 -9.25 -12.17 -0.34
C PHE A 412 -7.78 -11.97 -0.70
N SER A 413 -7.13 -12.97 -1.29
CA SER A 413 -5.74 -12.81 -1.74
C SER A 413 -5.68 -12.09 -3.08
N ARG A 414 -5.28 -10.81 -3.08
CA ARG A 414 -5.04 -10.07 -4.33
C ARG A 414 -3.87 -10.62 -5.13
N SER A 415 -2.81 -11.05 -4.45
CA SER A 415 -1.62 -11.63 -5.06
C SER A 415 -1.78 -13.11 -5.42
N PHE A 416 -1.20 -13.56 -6.52
CA PHE A 416 -1.10 -14.97 -6.87
C PHE A 416 0.18 -15.26 -7.67
N ARG A 417 0.62 -16.52 -7.65
CA ARG A 417 1.72 -17.05 -8.47
C ARG A 417 1.46 -18.52 -8.79
N GLY A 418 2.10 -19.02 -9.83
CA GLY A 418 1.98 -20.43 -10.19
C GLY A 418 2.80 -20.79 -11.41
N HIS A 419 3.04 -22.09 -11.55
CA HIS A 419 3.65 -22.64 -12.75
C HIS A 419 2.57 -23.04 -13.77
N LEU A 420 2.88 -22.89 -15.05
CA LEU A 420 2.05 -23.46 -16.12
C LEU A 420 2.48 -24.90 -16.49
N LYS A 421 3.74 -25.25 -16.23
CA LYS A 421 4.25 -26.63 -16.23
C LYS A 421 4.43 -27.15 -14.81
N LYS A 422 4.37 -28.47 -14.58
CA LYS A 422 4.98 -29.00 -13.34
C LYS A 422 6.49 -28.70 -13.40
N PRO A 423 7.11 -28.20 -12.31
CA PRO A 423 8.56 -28.09 -12.29
C PRO A 423 9.16 -29.47 -12.63
N LEU A 424 10.17 -29.49 -13.50
CA LEU A 424 10.98 -30.69 -13.67
C LEU A 424 11.65 -30.94 -12.32
N ASN A 425 11.28 -32.05 -11.67
CA ASN A 425 11.81 -32.45 -10.37
C ASN A 425 13.32 -32.61 -10.41
#